data_AF-A0A6A3C724-F1
#
_entry.id   AF-A0A6A3C724-F1
#
_cell.length_a   1.000
_cell.length_b   1.000
_cell.length_c   1.000
_cell.angle_alpha   90.00
_cell.angle_beta   90.00
_cell.angle_gamma   90.00
#
_symmetry.space_group_name_H-M   'P 1'
#
loop_
_entity.id
_entity.type
_entity.pdbx_description
1 polymer ?
#
loop_
_entity_poly.entity_id
_entity_poly.type
_entity_poly.pdbx_seq_one_letter_code
_entity_poly.pdbx_strand_id
1 'polypeptide(L)'
;MKLHSFPTKTALTAINKNGFPSAQALPNAKPNGEQFMSKLLDRRWTLLIPDTKIHQITVSFTEGRKGGGLLSNVSFSNNNHPHLGKKMFEDNPGSSFYIVRDDLLHPFVNGNKARKLDGLLPLIEDHGVTDVVTCGGCQSAHAAAVAVSCAERGLKSHLLLRGEQPQILTGYNLISTIYGNVTYVPRSFYAHREGMLQTHASMVAGNNGSVVYCNEIIDASLASQTLQFSKFVQMDAPRGTENNSNKVAIVNEGAGDAVALLGLFRLVDYLSQDHLLGKTRAFNFVVDSGTGTTAVGLGLGAMYLGLPWKITAIMLADTIDSYRQQERRLIAQFKSQFCYLLDSHFLNRANDGIVNWVDRFHPRKFGNILEGEIDACQQVAQQTGILLDPVYTLAAWETATQITCAYEADANLVMLHTGGTLGMFGLAQRYKSHFGKLNNAIKS
;
A
#
# COMPACT_ATOMS: atom_id res chain seq x y z
N MET A 1 38.78 -46.72 -18.79
CA MET A 1 40.00 -46.07 -18.26
C MET A 1 39.68 -45.61 -16.84
N LYS A 2 40.20 -46.36 -15.87
CA LYS A 2 40.30 -46.17 -14.41
C LYS A 2 39.10 -45.64 -13.59
N LEU A 3 38.31 -46.63 -13.12
CA LEU A 3 37.74 -46.71 -11.77
C LEU A 3 38.84 -46.97 -10.73
N HIS A 4 38.70 -46.44 -9.50
CA HIS A 4 39.21 -46.89 -8.19
C HIS A 4 38.84 -45.80 -7.16
N SER A 5 38.48 -46.00 -5.89
CA SER A 5 38.46 -47.17 -5.00
C SER A 5 37.73 -46.78 -3.70
N PHE A 6 36.90 -47.69 -3.17
CA PHE A 6 36.44 -47.68 -1.77
C PHE A 6 37.58 -47.97 -0.80
N PRO A 7 37.41 -47.63 0.49
CA PRO A 7 37.83 -48.55 1.55
C PRO A 7 36.69 -48.95 2.50
N THR A 8 36.77 -50.21 2.88
CA THR A 8 35.95 -51.01 3.78
C THR A 8 36.30 -50.83 5.26
N LYS A 9 35.24 -50.80 6.08
CA LYS A 9 35.05 -51.25 7.47
C LYS A 9 36.26 -51.76 8.29
N THR A 10 36.32 -51.28 9.54
CA THR A 10 36.49 -52.15 10.71
C THR A 10 35.63 -51.63 11.87
N ALA A 11 34.88 -52.55 12.48
CA ALA A 11 33.97 -52.33 13.59
C ALA A 11 34.65 -52.64 14.93
N LEU A 12 34.20 -52.01 16.02
CA LEU A 12 34.10 -52.66 17.32
C LEU A 12 33.02 -51.96 18.19
N THR A 13 32.14 -52.82 18.68
CA THR A 13 30.91 -52.65 19.46
C THR A 13 31.13 -52.20 20.89
N ALA A 14 30.24 -51.35 21.40
CA ALA A 14 29.79 -51.41 22.80
C ALA A 14 28.30 -50.99 22.88
N ILE A 15 27.49 -51.93 23.34
CA ILE A 15 26.03 -51.86 23.50
C ILE A 15 25.72 -51.29 24.90
N ASN A 16 24.81 -50.32 25.01
CA ASN A 16 23.79 -50.36 26.07
C ASN A 16 22.57 -49.45 25.81
N LYS A 17 21.45 -50.14 25.57
CA LYS A 17 20.09 -49.95 26.13
C LYS A 17 19.51 -48.53 26.25
N ASN A 18 18.59 -48.19 25.33
CA ASN A 18 17.14 -48.00 25.57
C ASN A 18 16.48 -47.21 24.42
N GLY A 19 15.35 -47.71 23.88
CA GLY A 19 14.41 -46.93 23.06
C GLY A 19 14.10 -47.50 21.67
N PHE A 20 12.81 -47.69 21.38
CA PHE A 20 12.18 -48.28 20.18
C PHE A 20 12.50 -47.57 18.82
N PRO A 21 12.27 -48.24 17.66
CA PRO A 21 12.88 -47.86 16.38
C PRO A 21 12.12 -46.81 15.58
N SER A 22 12.91 -46.17 14.70
CA SER A 22 12.64 -45.13 13.71
C SER A 22 11.34 -45.23 12.90
N ALA A 23 10.65 -44.10 12.75
CA ALA A 23 10.06 -43.71 11.48
C ALA A 23 11.05 -42.74 10.79
N GLN A 24 11.40 -43.06 9.55
CA GLN A 24 12.18 -42.21 8.66
C GLN A 24 11.54 -40.81 8.62
N ALA A 25 12.31 -39.79 8.98
CA ALA A 25 11.94 -38.41 8.72
C ALA A 25 11.88 -38.23 7.19
N LEU A 26 10.67 -38.31 6.64
CA LEU A 26 10.38 -37.69 5.36
C LEU A 26 10.78 -36.21 5.42
N PRO A 27 11.29 -35.62 4.34
CA PRO A 27 11.76 -34.25 4.35
C PRO A 27 10.61 -33.32 4.74
N ASN A 28 10.82 -32.56 5.83
CA ASN A 28 9.97 -31.45 6.26
C ASN A 28 9.60 -30.58 5.05
N ALA A 29 8.34 -30.66 4.61
CA ALA A 29 7.79 -29.78 3.60
C ALA A 29 7.83 -28.33 4.12
N LYS A 30 8.63 -27.48 3.47
CA LYS A 30 8.64 -26.02 3.65
C LYS A 30 7.38 -25.39 3.02
N PRO A 31 6.99 -24.17 3.44
CA PRO A 31 5.59 -23.81 3.67
C PRO A 31 4.84 -23.40 2.38
N ASN A 32 3.56 -23.76 2.31
CA ASN A 32 2.58 -23.44 1.27
C ASN A 32 2.53 -21.93 0.89
N GLY A 33 2.96 -21.02 1.76
CA GLY A 33 2.85 -19.56 1.60
C GLY A 33 3.74 -18.92 0.53
N GLU A 34 5.02 -19.28 0.43
CA GLU A 34 5.93 -18.67 -0.57
C GLU A 34 5.57 -19.10 -1.99
N GLN A 35 5.24 -20.38 -2.17
CA GLN A 35 4.78 -20.89 -3.46
C GLN A 35 3.45 -20.26 -3.86
N PHE A 36 2.54 -20.07 -2.92
CA PHE A 36 1.29 -19.35 -3.14
C PHE A 36 1.55 -17.90 -3.57
N MET A 37 2.40 -17.18 -2.84
CA MET A 37 2.79 -15.81 -3.17
C MET A 37 3.41 -15.71 -4.55
N SER A 38 4.35 -16.59 -4.90
CA SER A 38 4.97 -16.61 -6.23
C SER A 38 3.93 -16.80 -7.34
N LYS A 39 2.99 -17.73 -7.20
CA LYS A 39 1.91 -17.92 -8.19
C LYS A 39 0.97 -16.72 -8.28
N LEU A 40 0.65 -16.12 -7.14
CA LEU A 40 -0.23 -14.96 -7.08
C LEU A 40 0.39 -13.73 -7.74
N LEU A 41 1.72 -13.60 -7.64
CA LEU A 41 2.48 -12.49 -8.19
C LEU A 41 2.94 -12.71 -9.65
N ASP A 42 2.84 -13.94 -10.16
CA ASP A 42 3.13 -14.30 -11.56
C ASP A 42 2.01 -13.83 -12.49
N ARG A 43 2.01 -12.53 -12.76
CA ARG A 43 1.01 -11.83 -13.57
C ARG A 43 1.59 -10.55 -14.16
N ARG A 44 0.82 -9.90 -15.04
CA ARG A 44 1.13 -8.56 -15.56
C ARG A 44 0.95 -7.50 -14.47
N TRP A 45 1.85 -6.53 -14.47
CA TRP A 45 1.93 -5.41 -13.51
C TRP A 45 2.06 -4.08 -14.25
N THR A 46 1.72 -2.97 -13.59
CA THR A 46 1.94 -1.63 -14.17
C THR A 46 3.34 -1.11 -13.92
N LEU A 47 3.86 -1.32 -12.71
CA LEU A 47 5.22 -0.98 -12.36
C LEU A 47 6.14 -2.05 -12.95
N LEU A 48 7.12 -1.62 -13.75
CA LEU A 48 8.06 -2.54 -14.41
C LEU A 48 8.77 -3.43 -13.39
N ILE A 49 9.20 -2.84 -12.28
CA ILE A 49 9.83 -3.52 -11.14
C ILE A 49 9.19 -3.04 -9.83
N PRO A 50 9.18 -3.86 -8.77
CA PRO A 50 8.54 -3.52 -7.50
C PRO A 50 9.41 -2.63 -6.60
N ASP A 51 10.53 -2.12 -7.11
CA ASP A 51 11.55 -1.45 -6.30
C ASP A 51 11.06 -0.16 -5.65
N THR A 52 11.85 0.32 -4.69
CA THR A 52 11.60 1.55 -3.95
C THR A 52 12.89 1.99 -3.27
N LYS A 53 13.04 3.30 -3.06
CA LYS A 53 14.16 3.81 -2.27
C LYS A 53 13.85 3.64 -0.79
N ILE A 54 14.87 3.26 -0.03
CA ILE A 54 14.78 3.18 1.43
C ILE A 54 15.79 4.17 2.00
N HIS A 55 15.32 5.06 2.85
CA HIS A 55 16.20 5.95 3.62
C HIS A 55 16.16 5.54 5.09
N GLN A 56 17.12 6.03 5.87
CA GLN A 56 17.14 5.92 7.34
C GLN A 56 17.12 7.31 7.94
N ILE A 57 16.22 7.54 8.88
CA ILE A 57 16.05 8.79 9.60
C ILE A 57 16.59 8.60 11.00
N THR A 58 17.60 9.39 11.36
CA THR A 58 18.08 9.46 12.75
C THR A 58 17.34 10.56 13.46
N VAL A 59 16.87 10.27 14.67
CA VAL A 59 16.19 11.20 15.57
C VAL A 59 17.16 11.60 16.68
N SER A 60 17.33 12.89 16.91
CA SER A 60 18.20 13.42 17.97
C SER A 60 17.45 14.43 18.83
N PHE A 61 17.55 14.28 20.15
CA PHE A 61 16.96 15.23 21.09
C PHE A 61 17.75 16.54 21.13
N THR A 62 17.05 17.66 21.10
CA THR A 62 17.65 18.98 21.28
C THR A 62 17.31 19.51 22.66
N GLU A 63 18.27 19.53 23.58
CA GLU A 63 18.09 20.21 24.87
C GLU A 63 17.98 21.74 24.65
N GLY A 64 16.98 22.39 25.28
CA GLY A 64 16.93 23.85 25.41
C GLY A 64 15.99 24.62 24.47
N ARG A 65 15.27 24.00 23.53
CA ARG A 65 14.25 24.71 22.73
C ARG A 65 12.92 24.81 23.47
N LYS A 66 12.68 25.94 24.16
CA LYS A 66 11.37 26.34 24.70
C LYS A 66 10.39 26.78 23.60
N GLY A 67 10.18 25.95 22.57
CA GLY A 67 9.13 26.16 21.56
C GLY A 67 8.04 25.13 21.74
N GLY A 68 6.78 25.53 21.92
CA GLY A 68 5.64 24.61 22.13
C GLY A 68 5.14 23.88 20.87
N GLY A 69 6.03 23.58 19.91
CA GLY A 69 5.68 22.94 18.63
C GLY A 69 5.68 21.40 18.71
N LEU A 70 4.92 20.76 17.82
CA LEU A 70 4.69 19.31 17.75
C LEU A 70 5.96 18.44 17.80
N LEU A 71 7.03 18.89 17.14
CA LEU A 71 8.33 18.22 17.01
C LEU A 71 9.48 19.12 17.51
N SER A 72 9.21 20.04 18.42
CA SER A 72 10.15 21.12 18.77
C SER A 72 11.41 20.68 19.52
N ASN A 73 11.34 19.53 20.20
CA ASN A 73 12.42 18.98 21.02
C ASN A 73 13.26 17.91 20.29
N VAL A 74 12.96 17.67 19.01
CA VAL A 74 13.65 16.67 18.19
C VAL A 74 14.19 17.30 16.91
N SER A 75 15.28 16.73 16.41
CA SER A 75 15.88 17.04 15.13
C SER A 75 16.08 15.75 14.34
N PHE A 76 16.05 15.88 13.02
CA PHE A 76 16.14 14.75 12.10
C PHE A 76 17.35 14.90 11.19
N SER A 77 18.01 13.79 10.89
CA SER A 77 18.95 13.69 9.77
C SER A 77 18.54 12.53 8.87
N ASN A 78 18.87 12.63 7.59
CA ASN A 78 18.47 11.66 6.57
C ASN A 78 19.70 11.02 5.93
N ASN A 79 19.86 9.72 6.12
CA ASN A 79 20.74 8.87 5.32
C ASN A 79 19.94 8.28 4.16
N ASN A 80 20.20 8.77 2.94
CA ASN A 80 19.52 8.32 1.72
C ASN A 80 20.12 7.05 1.09
N HIS A 81 21.21 6.52 1.65
CA HIS A 81 21.86 5.29 1.23
C HIS A 81 22.24 4.42 2.44
N PRO A 82 21.26 4.01 3.27
CA PRO A 82 21.55 3.25 4.48
C PRO A 82 22.07 1.85 4.15
N HIS A 83 22.82 1.28 5.08
CA HIS A 83 23.16 -0.13 5.03
C HIS A 83 21.91 -1.00 5.23
N LEU A 84 21.68 -1.93 4.30
CA LEU A 84 20.57 -2.88 4.31
C LEU A 84 21.07 -4.32 4.40
N GLY A 85 20.15 -5.27 4.56
CA GLY A 85 20.44 -6.69 4.70
C GLY A 85 21.36 -6.93 5.88
N LYS A 86 22.36 -7.79 5.72
CA LYS A 86 23.29 -8.18 6.81
C LYS A 86 23.98 -7.00 7.49
N LYS A 87 24.17 -5.86 6.79
CA LYS A 87 24.89 -4.69 7.30
C LYS A 87 24.06 -3.72 8.14
N MET A 88 22.75 -3.93 8.28
CA MET A 88 21.88 -3.05 9.10
C MET A 88 22.33 -2.90 10.57
N PHE A 89 23.15 -3.82 11.08
CA PHE A 89 23.69 -3.77 12.45
C PHE A 89 24.94 -2.87 12.60
N GLU A 90 25.61 -2.56 11.49
CA GLU A 90 26.86 -1.78 11.49
C GLU A 90 26.57 -0.28 11.72
N ASP A 91 25.36 0.17 11.36
CA ASP A 91 24.92 1.58 11.35
C ASP A 91 23.64 1.81 12.18
N ASN A 92 23.58 1.30 13.42
CA ASN A 92 22.40 1.57 14.27
C ASN A 92 22.69 2.68 15.30
N PRO A 93 22.64 3.98 14.92
CA PRO A 93 22.57 5.05 15.90
C PRO A 93 21.25 4.81 16.64
N GLY A 94 21.32 4.59 17.96
CA GLY A 94 20.26 3.98 18.78
C GLY A 94 18.86 4.62 18.75
N SER A 95 18.64 5.67 17.97
CA SER A 95 17.33 6.29 17.71
C SER A 95 17.15 6.55 16.22
N SER A 96 16.84 5.51 15.44
CA SER A 96 16.53 5.67 14.01
C SER A 96 15.34 4.82 13.55
N PHE A 97 14.75 5.20 12.42
CA PHE A 97 13.77 4.40 11.71
C PHE A 97 14.02 4.46 10.20
N TYR A 98 13.61 3.42 9.48
CA TYR A 98 13.69 3.38 8.03
C TYR A 98 12.44 3.97 7.40
N ILE A 99 12.55 4.54 6.21
CA ILE A 99 11.41 5.02 5.44
C ILE A 99 11.44 4.47 4.01
N VAL A 100 10.35 3.83 3.62
CA VAL A 100 10.10 3.38 2.24
C VAL A 100 9.52 4.53 1.45
N ARG A 101 10.25 4.99 0.43
CA ARG A 101 9.99 6.22 -0.34
C ARG A 101 9.11 5.97 -1.56
N ASP A 102 7.94 5.38 -1.33
CA ASP A 102 6.97 5.14 -2.40
C ASP A 102 6.41 6.44 -2.98
N ASP A 103 6.52 7.57 -2.27
CA ASP A 103 6.26 8.91 -2.80
C ASP A 103 7.08 9.27 -4.05
N LEU A 104 8.19 8.56 -4.29
CA LEU A 104 9.07 8.78 -5.44
C LEU A 104 8.75 7.89 -6.66
N LEU A 105 7.74 7.01 -6.58
CA LEU A 105 7.44 6.06 -7.67
C LEU A 105 6.97 6.73 -8.96
N HIS A 106 6.26 7.85 -8.85
CA HIS A 106 5.69 8.55 -10.00
C HIS A 106 5.44 10.02 -9.68
N PRO A 107 5.62 10.99 -10.61
CA PRO A 107 5.33 12.40 -10.31
C PRO A 107 3.90 12.66 -9.82
N PHE A 108 2.89 11.89 -10.26
CA PHE A 108 1.48 12.16 -9.95
C PHE A 108 0.70 10.97 -9.34
N VAL A 109 1.11 9.73 -9.61
CA VAL A 109 0.40 8.50 -9.19
C VAL A 109 0.98 7.94 -7.89
N ASN A 110 2.07 8.55 -7.39
CA ASN A 110 2.97 8.06 -6.34
C ASN A 110 2.32 7.49 -5.07
N GLY A 111 3.21 6.90 -4.27
CA GLY A 111 2.91 6.46 -2.94
C GLY A 111 2.09 5.19 -2.97
N ASN A 112 1.19 5.07 -2.00
CA ASN A 112 0.39 3.87 -1.87
C ASN A 112 -0.65 3.70 -3.00
N LYS A 113 -0.97 4.75 -3.77
CA LYS A 113 -1.92 4.64 -4.90
C LYS A 113 -1.29 3.92 -6.08
N ALA A 114 -0.04 4.23 -6.42
CA ALA A 114 0.73 3.49 -7.42
C ALA A 114 0.76 1.99 -7.11
N ARG A 115 1.04 1.60 -5.87
CA ARG A 115 1.03 0.19 -5.45
C ARG A 115 -0.33 -0.46 -5.63
N LYS A 116 -1.42 0.18 -5.21
CA LYS A 116 -2.76 -0.40 -5.35
C LYS A 116 -3.18 -0.56 -6.82
N LEU A 117 -2.86 0.43 -7.64
CA LEU A 117 -3.16 0.41 -9.07
C LEU A 117 -2.27 -0.55 -9.86
N ASP A 118 -1.11 -0.93 -9.31
CA ASP A 118 -0.16 -1.89 -9.89
C ASP A 118 -0.80 -3.23 -10.26
N GLY A 119 -1.59 -3.79 -9.34
CA GLY A 119 -2.31 -5.04 -9.59
C GLY A 119 -3.69 -4.85 -10.24
N LEU A 120 -4.31 -3.68 -10.07
CA LEU A 120 -5.69 -3.42 -10.48
C LEU A 120 -5.80 -3.07 -11.96
N LEU A 121 -4.94 -2.17 -12.47
CA LEU A 121 -5.06 -1.68 -13.85
C LEU A 121 -4.86 -2.78 -14.90
N PRO A 122 -3.89 -3.71 -14.75
CA PRO A 122 -3.73 -4.80 -15.71
C PRO A 122 -4.99 -5.65 -15.84
N LEU A 123 -5.69 -5.90 -14.73
CA LEU A 123 -6.92 -6.67 -14.71
C LEU A 123 -8.02 -6.04 -15.58
N ILE A 124 -8.24 -4.72 -15.47
CA ILE A 124 -9.28 -4.04 -16.24
C ILE A 124 -8.90 -3.90 -17.72
N GLU A 125 -7.62 -3.69 -18.02
CA GLU A 125 -7.09 -3.65 -19.38
C GLU A 125 -7.25 -5.01 -20.08
N ASP A 126 -6.88 -6.11 -19.41
CA ASP A 126 -7.00 -7.47 -19.95
C ASP A 126 -8.47 -7.84 -20.20
N HIS A 127 -9.40 -7.18 -19.50
CA HIS A 127 -10.84 -7.33 -19.69
C HIS A 127 -11.42 -6.39 -20.77
N GLY A 128 -10.59 -5.61 -21.46
CA GLY A 128 -11.02 -4.70 -22.53
C GLY A 128 -11.92 -3.57 -22.03
N VAL A 129 -11.69 -3.09 -20.80
CA VAL A 129 -12.38 -1.91 -20.26
C VAL A 129 -11.98 -0.67 -21.08
N THR A 130 -12.94 0.22 -21.34
CA THR A 130 -12.74 1.48 -22.08
C THR A 130 -12.78 2.70 -21.17
N ASP A 131 -13.58 2.62 -20.11
CA ASP A 131 -13.86 3.73 -19.20
C ASP A 131 -13.75 3.26 -17.74
N VAL A 132 -13.26 4.14 -16.86
CA VAL A 132 -13.16 3.90 -15.42
C VAL A 132 -13.93 4.97 -14.67
N VAL A 133 -14.78 4.55 -13.75
CA VAL A 133 -15.51 5.44 -12.84
C VAL A 133 -14.98 5.26 -11.42
N THR A 134 -14.62 6.36 -10.77
CA THR A 134 -14.19 6.37 -9.36
C THR A 134 -14.69 7.63 -8.67
N CYS A 135 -14.55 7.68 -7.34
CA CYS A 135 -14.85 8.85 -6.54
C CYS A 135 -13.73 9.21 -5.57
N GLY A 136 -13.87 10.38 -4.94
CA GLY A 136 -12.99 10.83 -3.86
C GLY A 136 -13.37 12.21 -3.34
N GLY A 137 -12.64 12.68 -2.31
CA GLY A 137 -12.66 14.09 -1.94
C GLY A 137 -12.13 15.02 -3.04
N CYS A 138 -12.40 16.33 -2.93
CA CYS A 138 -11.95 17.34 -3.89
C CYS A 138 -10.42 17.34 -4.13
N GLN A 139 -9.61 17.04 -3.11
CA GLN A 139 -8.15 16.88 -3.18
C GLN A 139 -7.71 15.41 -3.06
N SER A 140 -8.48 14.49 -3.65
CA SER A 140 -8.20 13.04 -3.56
C SER A 140 -6.97 12.64 -4.39
N ALA A 141 -5.92 12.19 -3.70
CA ALA A 141 -4.77 11.55 -4.33
C ALA A 141 -5.17 10.29 -5.13
N HIS A 142 -6.18 9.55 -4.67
CA HIS A 142 -6.70 8.37 -5.38
C HIS A 142 -7.34 8.74 -6.72
N ALA A 143 -8.21 9.75 -6.74
CA ALA A 143 -8.89 10.14 -7.98
C ALA A 143 -7.88 10.65 -9.03
N ALA A 144 -6.93 11.47 -8.60
CA ALA A 144 -5.85 11.94 -9.48
C ALA A 144 -4.98 10.79 -10.00
N ALA A 145 -4.62 9.83 -9.13
CA ALA A 145 -3.84 8.65 -9.51
C ALA A 145 -4.57 7.79 -10.56
N VAL A 146 -5.87 7.55 -10.38
CA VAL A 146 -6.70 6.84 -11.37
C VAL A 146 -6.74 7.60 -12.69
N ALA A 147 -6.97 8.92 -12.65
CA ALA A 147 -7.08 9.76 -13.85
C ALA A 147 -5.81 9.71 -14.70
N VAL A 148 -4.66 9.97 -14.08
CA VAL A 148 -3.35 9.92 -14.74
C VAL A 148 -3.08 8.53 -15.30
N SER A 149 -3.30 7.50 -14.49
CA SER A 149 -3.03 6.12 -14.93
C SER A 149 -3.92 5.70 -16.10
N CYS A 150 -5.19 6.12 -16.12
CA CYS A 150 -6.10 5.86 -17.23
C CYS A 150 -5.63 6.55 -18.51
N ALA A 151 -5.30 7.85 -18.42
CA ALA A 151 -4.83 8.62 -19.57
C ALA A 151 -3.56 8.05 -20.20
N GLU A 152 -2.60 7.59 -19.38
CA GLU A 152 -1.38 6.90 -19.85
C GLU A 152 -1.67 5.60 -20.63
N ARG A 153 -2.85 5.01 -20.43
CA ARG A 153 -3.26 3.71 -20.99
C ARG A 153 -4.33 3.84 -22.09
N GLY A 154 -4.71 5.06 -22.43
CA GLY A 154 -5.80 5.32 -23.38
C GLY A 154 -7.20 5.00 -22.84
N LEU A 155 -7.35 4.83 -21.52
CA LEU A 155 -8.65 4.67 -20.85
C LEU A 155 -9.24 6.05 -20.51
N LYS A 156 -10.56 6.18 -20.59
CA LYS A 156 -11.26 7.39 -20.13
C LYS A 156 -11.59 7.27 -18.65
N SER A 157 -11.22 8.26 -17.84
CA SER A 157 -11.61 8.29 -16.43
C SER A 157 -12.72 9.30 -16.15
N HIS A 158 -13.72 8.90 -15.36
CA HIS A 158 -14.78 9.75 -14.85
C HIS A 158 -14.71 9.80 -13.32
N LEU A 159 -14.58 11.00 -12.77
CA LEU A 159 -14.21 11.24 -11.38
C LEU A 159 -15.34 12.00 -10.67
N LEU A 160 -16.02 11.34 -9.73
CA LEU A 160 -17.04 11.95 -8.90
C LEU A 160 -16.42 12.54 -7.63
N LEU A 161 -16.18 13.85 -7.63
CA LEU A 161 -15.47 14.56 -6.55
C LEU A 161 -16.44 15.20 -5.57
N ARG A 162 -16.29 14.88 -4.27
CA ARG A 162 -17.13 15.40 -3.20
C ARG A 162 -16.95 16.91 -3.00
N GLY A 163 -18.07 17.64 -3.00
CA GLY A 163 -18.14 19.07 -2.68
C GLY A 163 -18.37 19.94 -3.90
N GLU A 164 -18.00 21.20 -3.79
CA GLU A 164 -18.12 22.20 -4.86
C GLU A 164 -16.79 22.32 -5.62
N GLN A 165 -16.88 22.80 -6.86
CA GLN A 165 -15.70 23.12 -7.66
C GLN A 165 -14.93 24.29 -7.02
N PRO A 166 -13.61 24.15 -6.78
CA PRO A 166 -12.79 25.26 -6.33
C PRO A 166 -12.73 26.38 -7.37
N GLN A 167 -12.69 27.64 -6.93
CA GLN A 167 -12.48 28.78 -7.82
C GLN A 167 -11.15 28.71 -8.58
N ILE A 168 -10.10 28.21 -7.91
CA ILE A 168 -8.79 28.00 -8.48
C ILE A 168 -8.41 26.55 -8.26
N LEU A 169 -8.21 25.81 -9.34
CA LEU A 169 -7.83 24.40 -9.29
C LEU A 169 -6.34 24.30 -8.94
N THR A 170 -6.00 23.49 -7.94
CA THR A 170 -4.60 23.24 -7.53
C THR A 170 -4.41 21.80 -7.07
N GLY A 171 -3.14 21.37 -6.98
CA GLY A 171 -2.79 20.07 -6.42
C GLY A 171 -3.48 18.92 -7.13
N TYR A 172 -3.99 17.95 -6.36
CA TYR A 172 -4.69 16.79 -6.91
C TYR A 172 -5.96 17.15 -7.66
N ASN A 173 -6.64 18.23 -7.28
CA ASN A 173 -7.85 18.67 -7.98
C ASN A 173 -7.52 19.10 -9.42
N LEU A 174 -6.48 19.91 -9.61
CA LEU A 174 -6.01 20.33 -10.94
C LEU A 174 -5.58 19.12 -11.79
N ILE A 175 -4.80 18.21 -11.20
CA ILE A 175 -4.38 16.99 -11.91
C ILE A 175 -5.59 16.16 -12.34
N SER A 176 -6.58 16.00 -11.46
CA SER A 176 -7.82 15.27 -11.77
C SER A 176 -8.56 15.88 -12.97
N THR A 177 -8.64 17.22 -13.07
CA THR A 177 -9.33 17.90 -14.18
C THR A 177 -8.53 17.92 -15.49
N ILE A 178 -7.20 17.83 -15.42
CA ILE A 178 -6.36 17.77 -16.63
C ILE A 178 -6.45 16.40 -17.28
N TYR A 179 -6.42 15.33 -16.47
CA TYR A 179 -6.35 13.96 -16.97
C TYR A 179 -7.71 13.23 -17.03
N GLY A 180 -8.75 13.73 -16.36
CA GLY A 180 -10.02 13.03 -16.24
C GLY A 180 -11.26 13.92 -16.34
N ASN A 181 -12.40 13.28 -16.57
CA ASN A 181 -13.71 13.92 -16.62
C ASN A 181 -14.25 14.09 -15.20
N VAL A 182 -14.15 15.30 -14.65
CA VAL A 182 -14.54 15.58 -13.27
C VAL A 182 -16.00 16.03 -13.18
N THR A 183 -16.76 15.40 -12.29
CA THR A 183 -18.08 15.86 -11.85
C THR A 183 -18.06 16.12 -10.35
N TYR A 184 -18.41 17.33 -9.94
CA TYR A 184 -18.53 17.69 -8.53
C TYR A 184 -19.91 17.28 -8.00
N VAL A 185 -19.95 16.58 -6.87
CA VAL A 185 -21.18 16.01 -6.30
C VAL A 185 -21.43 16.48 -4.86
N PRO A 186 -22.70 16.74 -4.49
CA PRO A 186 -23.06 17.10 -3.12
C PRO A 186 -22.67 16.02 -2.11
N ARG A 187 -22.37 16.43 -0.88
CA ARG A 187 -21.97 15.51 0.20
C ARG A 187 -23.04 14.46 0.52
N SER A 188 -24.32 14.83 0.42
CA SER A 188 -25.45 13.92 0.62
C SER A 188 -25.46 12.80 -0.40
N PHE A 189 -25.22 13.11 -1.68
CA PHE A 189 -25.13 12.11 -2.73
C PHE A 189 -23.88 11.23 -2.58
N TYR A 190 -22.74 11.85 -2.24
CA TYR A 190 -21.49 11.13 -1.98
C TYR A 190 -21.57 10.14 -0.80
N ALA A 191 -22.42 10.41 0.21
CA ALA A 191 -22.62 9.50 1.33
C ALA A 191 -23.10 8.11 0.88
N HIS A 192 -23.81 8.04 -0.24
CA HIS A 192 -24.29 6.81 -0.89
C HIS A 192 -23.39 6.40 -2.08
N ARG A 193 -22.07 6.39 -1.83
CA ARG A 193 -21.04 6.27 -2.89
C ARG A 193 -21.21 5.09 -3.84
N GLU A 194 -21.65 3.93 -3.34
CA GLU A 194 -21.82 2.72 -4.16
C GLU A 194 -22.92 2.91 -5.22
N GLY A 195 -24.12 3.32 -4.80
CA GLY A 195 -25.22 3.61 -5.73
C GLY A 195 -24.92 4.78 -6.66
N MET A 196 -24.20 5.80 -6.15
CA MET A 196 -23.72 6.92 -6.97
C MET A 196 -22.79 6.45 -8.10
N LEU A 197 -21.77 5.65 -7.78
CA LEU A 197 -20.82 5.11 -8.77
C LEU A 197 -21.54 4.22 -9.78
N GLN A 198 -22.44 3.34 -9.32
CA GLN A 198 -23.20 2.43 -10.18
C GLN A 198 -24.11 3.18 -11.15
N THR A 199 -24.81 4.21 -10.67
CA THR A 199 -25.69 5.04 -11.50
C THR A 199 -24.90 5.77 -12.58
N HIS A 200 -23.76 6.37 -12.21
CA HIS A 200 -22.92 7.09 -13.16
C HIS A 200 -22.26 6.15 -14.17
N ALA A 201 -21.76 4.99 -13.72
CA ALA A 201 -21.18 3.98 -14.61
C ALA A 201 -22.19 3.46 -15.63
N SER A 202 -23.44 3.22 -15.21
CA SER A 202 -24.52 2.82 -16.12
C SER A 202 -24.82 3.90 -17.17
N MET A 203 -24.78 5.16 -16.77
CA MET A 203 -24.95 6.29 -17.70
C MET A 203 -23.81 6.35 -18.74
N VAL A 204 -22.56 6.17 -18.31
CA VAL A 204 -21.38 6.14 -19.20
C VAL A 204 -21.42 4.93 -20.14
N ALA A 205 -21.85 3.77 -19.64
CA ALA A 205 -21.98 2.55 -20.44
C ALA A 205 -23.02 2.70 -21.55
N GLY A 206 -24.15 3.35 -21.25
CA GLY A 206 -25.27 3.49 -22.17
C GLY A 206 -25.96 2.15 -22.47
N ASN A 207 -26.92 2.17 -23.40
CA ASN A 207 -27.81 1.01 -23.64
C ASN A 207 -27.09 -0.24 -24.18
N ASN A 208 -25.98 -0.06 -24.87
CA ASN A 208 -25.22 -1.14 -25.50
C ASN A 208 -23.92 -1.47 -24.77
N GLY A 209 -23.61 -0.76 -23.68
CA GLY A 209 -22.41 -0.97 -22.87
C GLY A 209 -22.66 -1.89 -21.68
N SER A 210 -21.59 -2.14 -20.92
CA SER A 210 -21.64 -2.97 -19.72
C SER A 210 -20.85 -2.31 -18.59
N VAL A 211 -21.36 -2.42 -17.37
CA VAL A 211 -20.65 -2.05 -16.14
C VAL A 211 -20.04 -3.31 -15.55
N VAL A 212 -18.79 -3.24 -15.11
CA VAL A 212 -18.07 -4.36 -14.48
C VAL A 212 -17.39 -3.90 -13.19
N TYR A 213 -17.40 -4.77 -12.18
CA TYR A 213 -16.63 -4.58 -10.96
C TYR A 213 -15.35 -5.41 -10.96
N CYS A 214 -14.32 -4.96 -10.26
CA CYS A 214 -13.02 -5.65 -10.22
C CYS A 214 -13.13 -7.10 -9.69
N ASN A 215 -14.03 -7.36 -8.74
CA ASN A 215 -14.29 -8.71 -8.23
C ASN A 215 -14.89 -9.63 -9.30
N GLU A 216 -15.86 -9.14 -10.08
CA GLU A 216 -16.52 -9.92 -11.13
C GLU A 216 -15.54 -10.32 -12.24
N ILE A 217 -14.61 -9.43 -12.59
CA ILE A 217 -13.57 -9.73 -13.59
C ILE A 217 -12.69 -10.89 -13.10
N ILE A 218 -12.32 -10.90 -11.82
CA ILE A 218 -11.51 -11.97 -11.23
C ILE A 218 -12.29 -13.29 -11.22
N ASP A 219 -13.53 -13.26 -10.76
CA ASP A 219 -14.37 -14.47 -10.67
C ASP A 219 -14.59 -15.09 -12.06
N ALA A 220 -14.81 -14.27 -13.09
CA ALA A 220 -14.91 -14.73 -14.48
C ALA A 220 -13.59 -15.32 -15.02
N SER A 221 -12.45 -14.72 -14.66
CA SER A 221 -11.12 -15.24 -15.03
C SER A 221 -10.85 -16.59 -14.37
N LEU A 222 -11.29 -16.81 -13.12
CA LEU A 222 -11.11 -18.08 -12.41
C LEU A 222 -12.04 -19.17 -12.95
N ALA A 223 -13.29 -18.82 -13.27
CA ALA A 223 -14.22 -19.75 -13.90
C ALA A 223 -13.71 -20.22 -15.28
N SER A 224 -13.15 -19.30 -16.08
CA SER A 224 -12.56 -19.65 -17.38
C SER A 224 -11.28 -20.49 -17.25
N GLN A 225 -10.42 -20.23 -16.26
CA GLN A 225 -9.26 -21.08 -15.96
C GLN A 225 -9.67 -22.49 -15.49
N THR A 226 -10.75 -22.61 -14.71
CA THR A 226 -11.30 -23.89 -14.26
C THR A 226 -11.86 -24.71 -15.44
N LEU A 227 -12.48 -24.05 -16.41
CA LEU A 227 -12.95 -24.67 -17.66
C LEU A 227 -11.78 -25.01 -18.61
N GLN A 228 -10.74 -24.18 -18.67
CA GLN A 228 -9.56 -24.38 -19.51
C GLN A 228 -8.59 -25.46 -19.00
N PHE A 229 -8.74 -25.94 -17.76
CA PHE A 229 -8.03 -27.14 -17.29
C PHE A 229 -8.39 -28.41 -18.08
N SER A 230 -9.40 -28.35 -18.97
CA SER A 230 -9.76 -29.41 -19.92
C SER A 230 -9.21 -29.21 -21.35
N LYS A 231 -8.63 -28.06 -21.71
CA LYS A 231 -8.01 -27.82 -23.02
C LYS A 231 -6.87 -26.80 -22.95
N PHE A 232 -5.64 -27.29 -22.84
CA PHE A 232 -4.44 -26.52 -23.17
C PHE A 232 -4.31 -26.41 -24.69
N VAL A 233 -4.73 -25.29 -25.28
CA VAL A 233 -4.08 -24.71 -26.46
C VAL A 233 -4.13 -23.19 -26.32
N GLN A 234 -2.94 -22.61 -26.36
CA GLN A 234 -2.63 -21.21 -26.54
C GLN A 234 -3.50 -20.62 -27.66
N MET A 235 -4.36 -19.64 -27.36
CA MET A 235 -5.06 -18.85 -28.38
C MET A 235 -4.59 -17.40 -28.26
N ASP A 236 -3.74 -17.01 -29.20
CA ASP A 236 -3.67 -15.62 -29.64
C ASP A 236 -5.08 -15.25 -30.14
N ALA A 237 -5.79 -14.45 -29.35
CA ALA A 237 -7.09 -13.95 -29.76
C ALA A 237 -6.88 -12.96 -30.92
N PRO A 238 -7.56 -13.14 -32.06
CA PRO A 238 -7.51 -12.17 -33.14
C PRO A 238 -8.09 -10.85 -32.62
N ARG A 239 -7.41 -9.74 -32.89
CA ARG A 239 -7.97 -8.38 -32.79
C ARG A 239 -9.09 -8.25 -33.83
N GLY A 240 -10.24 -8.87 -33.55
CA GLY A 240 -11.46 -8.69 -34.29
C GLY A 240 -12.00 -7.30 -34.01
N THR A 241 -12.43 -6.62 -35.07
CA THR A 241 -13.22 -5.39 -35.01
C THR A 241 -14.59 -5.70 -34.39
N GLU A 242 -14.65 -5.81 -33.06
CA GLU A 242 -15.91 -5.89 -32.32
C GLU A 242 -16.39 -4.46 -32.02
N ASN A 243 -17.69 -4.24 -32.20
CA ASN A 243 -18.38 -2.97 -32.00
C ASN A 243 -17.88 -2.24 -30.74
N ASN A 244 -17.61 -0.93 -30.86
CA ASN A 244 -17.26 -0.01 -29.77
C ASN A 244 -18.38 0.11 -28.70
N SER A 245 -18.71 -0.95 -27.96
CA SER A 245 -19.54 -0.86 -26.77
C SER A 245 -18.69 -0.41 -25.59
N ASN A 246 -19.16 0.60 -24.86
CA ASN A 246 -18.45 1.11 -23.70
C ASN A 246 -18.45 0.04 -22.60
N LYS A 247 -17.27 -0.39 -22.17
CA LYS A 247 -17.11 -1.27 -21.02
C LYS A 247 -16.54 -0.46 -19.87
N VAL A 248 -17.35 -0.27 -18.83
CA VAL A 248 -17.08 0.68 -17.75
C VAL A 248 -16.73 -0.05 -16.46
N ALA A 249 -15.50 0.11 -15.98
CA ALA A 249 -15.09 -0.45 -14.70
C ALA A 249 -15.35 0.53 -13.56
N ILE A 250 -15.90 0.03 -12.45
CA ILE A 250 -15.98 0.79 -11.19
C ILE A 250 -14.74 0.48 -10.34
N VAL A 251 -14.01 1.54 -9.96
CA VAL A 251 -12.91 1.46 -8.99
C VAL A 251 -13.35 2.17 -7.72
N ASN A 252 -13.41 1.41 -6.62
CA ASN A 252 -13.85 1.94 -5.34
C ASN A 252 -12.88 2.99 -4.78
N GLU A 253 -13.38 3.89 -3.94
CA GLU A 253 -12.56 4.92 -3.29
C GLU A 253 -11.33 4.31 -2.61
N GLY A 254 -10.14 4.84 -2.94
CA GLY A 254 -8.87 4.38 -2.39
C GLY A 254 -8.45 2.99 -2.86
N ALA A 255 -9.05 2.48 -3.94
CA ALA A 255 -8.92 1.12 -4.47
C ALA A 255 -9.21 0.10 -3.36
N GLY A 256 -10.42 0.18 -2.81
CA GLY A 256 -10.90 -0.63 -1.69
C GLY A 256 -11.23 -2.09 -2.04
N ASP A 257 -10.52 -2.69 -2.99
CA ASP A 257 -10.82 -4.03 -3.53
C ASP A 257 -9.66 -5.00 -3.26
N ALA A 258 -9.96 -6.29 -3.13
CA ALA A 258 -8.95 -7.29 -2.79
C ALA A 258 -7.81 -7.39 -3.82
N VAL A 259 -8.07 -7.12 -5.11
CA VAL A 259 -7.02 -7.07 -6.15
C VAL A 259 -5.95 -6.02 -5.87
N ALA A 260 -6.33 -4.89 -5.24
CA ALA A 260 -5.41 -3.82 -4.93
C ALA A 260 -4.41 -4.21 -3.83
N LEU A 261 -4.74 -5.24 -3.03
CA LEU A 261 -3.83 -5.79 -2.01
C LEU A 261 -2.59 -6.41 -2.67
N LEU A 262 -2.73 -6.94 -3.89
CA LEU A 262 -1.66 -7.66 -4.59
C LEU A 262 -0.44 -6.79 -4.87
N GLY A 263 -0.63 -5.49 -5.15
CA GLY A 263 0.51 -4.60 -5.32
C GLY A 263 1.27 -4.33 -4.01
N LEU A 264 0.59 -4.41 -2.86
CA LEU A 264 1.26 -4.37 -1.56
C LEU A 264 1.95 -5.71 -1.25
N PHE A 265 1.38 -6.83 -1.69
CA PHE A 265 2.02 -8.14 -1.58
C PHE A 265 3.33 -8.17 -2.37
N ARG A 266 3.31 -7.59 -3.58
CA ARG A 266 4.50 -7.42 -4.43
C ARG A 266 5.57 -6.56 -3.75
N LEU A 267 5.18 -5.48 -3.06
CA LEU A 267 6.08 -4.66 -2.26
C LEU A 267 6.66 -5.44 -1.07
N VAL A 268 5.82 -6.18 -0.33
CA VAL A 268 6.27 -6.98 0.81
C VAL A 268 7.24 -8.08 0.38
N ASP A 269 6.93 -8.79 -0.70
CA ASP A 269 7.81 -9.80 -1.30
C ASP A 269 9.17 -9.18 -1.67
N TYR A 270 9.16 -8.04 -2.37
CA TYR A 270 10.37 -7.28 -2.69
C TYR A 270 11.17 -6.92 -1.43
N LEU A 271 10.56 -6.24 -0.46
CA LEU A 271 11.24 -5.80 0.77
C LEU A 271 11.78 -6.96 1.61
N SER A 272 11.14 -8.14 1.53
CA SER A 272 11.51 -9.34 2.28
C SER A 272 12.81 -9.99 1.82
N GLN A 273 13.36 -9.57 0.68
CA GLN A 273 14.62 -10.09 0.15
C GLN A 273 15.78 -9.84 1.12
N ASP A 274 16.73 -10.78 1.21
CA ASP A 274 17.81 -10.79 2.20
C ASP A 274 18.76 -9.58 2.11
N HIS A 275 18.87 -8.97 0.93
CA HIS A 275 19.68 -7.78 0.73
C HIS A 275 18.98 -6.47 1.13
N LEU A 276 17.68 -6.54 1.47
CA LEU A 276 16.85 -5.44 1.95
C LEU A 276 16.53 -5.65 3.43
N LEU A 277 15.29 -6.02 3.77
CA LEU A 277 14.88 -6.22 5.17
C LEU A 277 15.07 -7.66 5.63
N GLY A 278 15.03 -8.63 4.69
CA GLY A 278 15.12 -10.05 4.99
C GLY A 278 13.87 -10.63 5.66
N LYS A 279 13.80 -11.96 5.74
CA LYS A 279 12.61 -12.67 6.23
C LYS A 279 12.58 -12.97 7.72
N THR A 280 13.75 -12.99 8.37
CA THR A 280 13.87 -13.47 9.77
C THR A 280 13.79 -12.37 10.81
N ARG A 281 13.91 -11.10 10.39
CA ARG A 281 13.99 -9.95 11.30
C ARG A 281 12.61 -9.38 11.56
N ALA A 282 12.36 -9.07 12.83
CA ALA A 282 11.15 -8.38 13.22
C ALA A 282 11.20 -6.91 12.80
N PHE A 283 10.13 -6.48 12.13
CA PHE A 283 9.91 -5.08 11.75
C PHE A 283 8.52 -4.64 12.19
N ASN A 284 8.40 -3.38 12.60
CA ASN A 284 7.12 -2.71 12.77
C ASN A 284 6.95 -1.70 11.63
N PHE A 285 5.95 -1.91 10.78
CA PHE A 285 5.59 -0.99 9.72
C PHE A 285 4.59 0.03 10.23
N VAL A 286 4.93 1.31 10.13
CA VAL A 286 4.07 2.44 10.47
C VAL A 286 3.52 3.05 9.19
N VAL A 287 2.19 3.15 9.10
CA VAL A 287 1.52 3.63 7.89
C VAL A 287 0.28 4.45 8.22
N ASP A 288 0.07 5.56 7.52
CA ASP A 288 -1.18 6.30 7.62
C ASP A 288 -2.32 5.59 6.87
N SER A 289 -3.56 5.71 7.36
CA SER A 289 -4.69 4.98 6.79
C SER A 289 -5.94 5.84 6.61
N GLY A 290 -6.25 6.14 5.35
CA GLY A 290 -7.56 6.65 4.94
C GLY A 290 -8.61 5.54 4.82
N THR A 291 -8.39 4.59 3.91
CA THR A 291 -9.37 3.52 3.56
C THR A 291 -8.97 2.11 4.01
N GLY A 292 -7.83 1.95 4.67
CA GLY A 292 -7.37 0.65 5.19
C GLY A 292 -6.63 -0.27 4.22
N THR A 293 -6.88 -0.21 2.90
CA THR A 293 -6.33 -1.21 1.94
C THR A 293 -4.81 -1.37 2.02
N THR A 294 -4.07 -0.28 2.21
CA THR A 294 -2.60 -0.30 2.27
C THR A 294 -2.11 -1.12 3.46
N ALA A 295 -2.65 -0.84 4.65
CA ALA A 295 -2.27 -1.54 5.87
C ALA A 295 -2.66 -3.02 5.84
N VAL A 296 -3.87 -3.32 5.36
CA VAL A 296 -4.37 -4.70 5.20
C VAL A 296 -3.51 -5.48 4.20
N GLY A 297 -3.11 -4.84 3.10
CA GLY A 297 -2.23 -5.44 2.09
C GLY A 297 -0.85 -5.79 2.64
N LEU A 298 -0.24 -4.86 3.40
CA LEU A 298 1.03 -5.12 4.09
C LEU A 298 0.92 -6.27 5.10
N GLY A 299 -0.15 -6.28 5.90
CA GLY A 299 -0.37 -7.29 6.94
C GLY A 299 -0.60 -8.69 6.37
N LEU A 300 -1.46 -8.81 5.35
CA LEU A 300 -1.69 -10.10 4.68
C LEU A 300 -0.43 -10.58 3.96
N GLY A 301 0.27 -9.70 3.23
CA GLY A 301 1.51 -10.06 2.55
C GLY A 301 2.57 -10.59 3.53
N ALA A 302 2.74 -9.92 4.66
CA ALA A 302 3.65 -10.36 5.71
C ALA A 302 3.23 -11.72 6.31
N MET A 303 1.94 -11.88 6.60
CA MET A 303 1.38 -13.13 7.11
C MET A 303 1.60 -14.30 6.13
N TYR A 304 1.31 -14.13 4.84
CA TYR A 304 1.46 -15.20 3.83
C TYR A 304 2.91 -15.60 3.57
N LEU A 305 3.85 -14.66 3.71
CA LEU A 305 5.29 -14.96 3.65
C LEU A 305 5.87 -15.43 5.00
N GLY A 306 5.06 -15.49 6.06
CA GLY A 306 5.52 -15.89 7.40
C GLY A 306 6.53 -14.92 8.02
N LEU A 307 6.47 -13.63 7.63
CA LEU A 307 7.38 -12.60 8.11
C LEU A 307 6.99 -12.20 9.54
N PRO A 308 7.96 -12.02 10.46
CA PRO A 308 7.70 -11.52 11.82
C PRO A 308 7.47 -10.00 11.82
N TRP A 309 6.71 -9.50 10.84
CA TRP A 309 6.44 -8.08 10.65
C TRP A 309 5.08 -7.73 11.26
N LYS A 310 5.04 -6.62 12.00
CA LYS A 310 3.82 -6.03 12.57
C LYS A 310 3.44 -4.82 11.75
N ILE A 311 2.15 -4.56 11.59
CA ILE A 311 1.64 -3.37 10.91
C ILE A 311 0.90 -2.49 11.92
N THR A 312 1.41 -1.30 12.16
CA THR A 312 0.76 -0.24 12.94
C THR A 312 0.19 0.81 11.99
N ALA A 313 -1.13 0.92 11.96
CA ALA A 313 -1.83 1.80 11.03
C ALA A 313 -2.56 2.93 11.74
N ILE A 314 -2.22 4.17 11.41
CA ILE A 314 -2.81 5.37 12.02
C ILE A 314 -4.14 5.67 11.32
N MET A 315 -5.23 5.62 12.07
CA MET A 315 -6.58 5.93 11.61
C MET A 315 -6.75 7.45 11.42
N LEU A 316 -7.24 7.86 10.25
CA LEU A 316 -7.36 9.28 9.89
C LEU A 316 -8.80 9.77 9.77
N ALA A 317 -9.73 8.90 9.37
CA ALA A 317 -11.01 9.33 8.83
C ALA A 317 -12.24 8.81 9.58
N ASP A 318 -12.19 7.56 10.00
CA ASP A 318 -13.36 6.82 10.51
C ASP A 318 -13.07 6.22 11.89
N THR A 319 -14.04 5.49 12.44
CA THR A 319 -13.91 4.80 13.72
C THR A 319 -13.13 3.49 13.59
N ILE A 320 -12.58 3.00 14.70
CA ILE A 320 -11.91 1.70 14.76
C ILE A 320 -12.80 0.55 14.27
N ASP A 321 -14.10 0.61 14.53
CA ASP A 321 -15.05 -0.41 14.07
C ASP A 321 -15.20 -0.41 12.55
N SER A 322 -15.25 0.77 11.93
CA SER A 322 -15.26 0.91 10.47
C SER A 322 -13.99 0.34 9.83
N TYR A 323 -12.81 0.62 10.41
CA TYR A 323 -11.54 0.06 9.91
C TYR A 323 -11.48 -1.47 10.09
N ARG A 324 -11.91 -2.01 11.23
CA ARG A 324 -11.99 -3.46 11.48
C ARG A 324 -13.00 -4.16 10.58
N GLN A 325 -14.12 -3.51 10.26
CA GLN A 325 -15.08 -4.03 9.29
C GLN A 325 -14.49 -4.06 7.89
N GLN A 326 -13.81 -2.99 7.49
CA GLN A 326 -13.14 -2.89 6.20
C GLN A 326 -12.01 -3.93 6.06
N GLU A 327 -11.20 -4.13 7.10
CA GLU A 327 -10.20 -5.20 7.17
C GLU A 327 -10.83 -6.58 6.96
N ARG A 328 -11.87 -6.92 7.73
CA ARG A 328 -12.59 -8.19 7.58
C ARG A 328 -13.17 -8.37 6.18
N ARG A 329 -13.74 -7.32 5.58
CA ARG A 329 -14.29 -7.34 4.22
C ARG A 329 -13.21 -7.62 3.19
N LEU A 330 -12.08 -6.91 3.25
CA LEU A 330 -10.95 -7.10 2.32
C LEU A 330 -10.34 -8.49 2.45
N ILE A 331 -10.18 -9.00 3.68
CA ILE A 331 -9.68 -10.35 3.93
C ILE A 331 -10.66 -11.39 3.37
N ALA A 332 -11.96 -11.24 3.61
CA ALA A 332 -12.98 -12.17 3.11
C ALA A 332 -13.00 -12.20 1.58
N GLN A 333 -12.99 -11.03 0.93
CA GLN A 333 -12.91 -10.92 -0.53
C GLN A 333 -11.62 -11.53 -1.08
N PHE A 334 -10.47 -11.28 -0.46
CA PHE A 334 -9.21 -11.87 -0.87
C PHE A 334 -9.25 -13.41 -0.77
N LYS A 335 -9.79 -13.94 0.33
CA LYS A 335 -9.93 -15.38 0.55
C LYS A 335 -10.83 -16.02 -0.50
N SER A 336 -11.99 -15.43 -0.80
CA SER A 336 -12.92 -15.98 -1.78
C SER A 336 -12.33 -16.00 -3.19
N GLN A 337 -11.53 -14.99 -3.54
CA GLN A 337 -10.99 -14.83 -4.88
C GLN A 337 -9.70 -15.61 -5.11
N PHE A 338 -8.78 -15.63 -4.14
CA PHE A 338 -7.42 -16.09 -4.38
C PHE A 338 -7.04 -17.35 -3.61
N CYS A 339 -7.80 -17.74 -2.57
CA CYS A 339 -7.37 -18.80 -1.64
C CYS A 339 -8.07 -20.15 -1.84
N TYR A 340 -8.69 -20.40 -3.00
CA TYR A 340 -9.43 -21.63 -3.28
C TYR A 340 -8.58 -22.93 -3.23
N LEU A 341 -7.25 -22.81 -3.17
CA LEU A 341 -6.30 -23.93 -3.06
C LEU A 341 -5.51 -23.96 -1.74
N LEU A 342 -5.76 -23.04 -0.81
CA LEU A 342 -4.99 -22.95 0.44
C LEU A 342 -5.63 -23.73 1.58
N ASP A 343 -4.79 -24.32 2.41
CA ASP A 343 -5.20 -25.12 3.56
C ASP A 343 -5.86 -24.25 4.64
N SER A 344 -6.94 -24.78 5.22
CA SER A 344 -7.87 -24.08 6.13
C SER A 344 -7.20 -23.49 7.38
N HIS A 345 -6.10 -24.08 7.84
CA HIS A 345 -5.35 -23.64 9.02
C HIS A 345 -4.67 -22.27 8.86
N PHE A 346 -4.30 -21.87 7.64
CA PHE A 346 -3.72 -20.54 7.39
C PHE A 346 -4.78 -19.44 7.40
N LEU A 347 -6.02 -19.80 7.07
CA LEU A 347 -7.15 -18.86 6.96
C LEU A 347 -7.61 -18.35 8.34
N ASN A 348 -7.48 -19.14 9.40
CA ASN A 348 -8.00 -18.78 10.73
C ASN A 348 -7.18 -17.69 11.44
N ARG A 349 -5.85 -17.61 11.21
CA ARG A 349 -4.98 -16.59 11.83
C ARG A 349 -5.29 -15.17 11.38
N ALA A 350 -5.81 -14.99 10.17
CA ALA A 350 -6.18 -13.66 9.67
C ALA A 350 -7.43 -13.08 10.36
N ASN A 351 -8.20 -13.89 11.09
CA ASN A 351 -9.44 -13.46 11.72
C ASN A 351 -9.21 -12.73 13.06
N ASP A 352 -8.02 -12.85 13.66
CA ASP A 352 -7.66 -12.23 14.94
C ASP A 352 -7.20 -10.75 14.79
N GLY A 353 -7.29 -10.20 13.57
CA GLY A 353 -6.77 -8.88 13.22
C GLY A 353 -5.29 -8.94 12.85
N ILE A 354 -4.96 -8.43 11.66
CA ILE A 354 -3.59 -8.42 11.11
C ILE A 354 -2.98 -7.02 11.12
N VAL A 355 -3.78 -6.01 11.45
CA VAL A 355 -3.37 -4.61 11.59
C VAL A 355 -3.63 -4.13 13.02
N ASN A 356 -2.61 -3.55 13.62
CA ASN A 356 -2.74 -2.76 14.85
C ASN A 356 -3.22 -1.35 14.50
N TRP A 357 -4.54 -1.14 14.57
CA TRP A 357 -5.17 0.15 14.33
C TRP A 357 -4.97 1.07 15.54
N VAL A 358 -4.38 2.24 15.31
CA VAL A 358 -4.12 3.23 16.36
C VAL A 358 -4.72 4.58 16.00
N ASP A 359 -5.16 5.32 17.01
CA ASP A 359 -5.62 6.69 16.82
C ASP A 359 -4.46 7.61 16.43
N ARG A 360 -4.79 8.66 15.70
CA ARG A 360 -3.87 9.77 15.51
C ARG A 360 -3.54 10.39 16.87
N PHE A 361 -2.25 10.61 17.12
CA PHE A 361 -1.77 11.18 18.39
C PHE A 361 -2.46 12.50 18.77
N HIS A 362 -2.75 13.33 17.78
CA HIS A 362 -3.57 14.54 17.91
C HIS A 362 -4.93 14.35 17.21
N PRO A 363 -5.98 13.90 17.93
CA PRO A 363 -7.27 13.59 17.32
C PRO A 363 -7.95 14.81 16.72
N ARG A 364 -8.58 14.61 15.56
CA ARG A 364 -9.31 15.67 14.84
C ARG A 364 -10.21 15.11 13.76
N LYS A 365 -11.10 15.96 13.25
CA LYS A 365 -11.87 15.64 12.03
C LYS A 365 -10.96 15.58 10.81
N PHE A 366 -11.18 14.56 9.98
CA PHE A 366 -10.43 14.33 8.75
C PHE A 366 -10.39 15.56 7.83
N GLY A 367 -9.20 15.84 7.30
CA GLY A 367 -8.95 16.96 6.38
C GLY A 367 -8.91 18.34 7.03
N ASN A 368 -9.03 18.45 8.36
CA ASN A 368 -8.67 19.66 9.08
C ASN A 368 -7.17 19.67 9.38
N ILE A 369 -6.57 20.85 9.53
CA ILE A 369 -5.20 21.03 10.05
C ILE A 369 -5.24 21.65 11.46
N LEU A 370 -4.24 21.39 12.29
CA LEU A 370 -4.06 21.98 13.62
C LEU A 370 -2.89 22.95 13.57
N GLU A 371 -2.83 23.86 14.54
CA GLU A 371 -1.69 24.76 14.69
C GLU A 371 -0.39 23.97 14.92
N GLY A 372 0.72 24.43 14.31
CA GLY A 372 2.04 23.80 14.42
C GLY A 372 2.30 22.63 13.46
N GLU A 373 1.29 22.05 12.82
CA GLU A 373 1.52 20.90 11.92
C GLU A 373 2.19 21.26 10.59
N ILE A 374 1.86 22.42 10.03
CA ILE A 374 2.54 22.94 8.84
C ILE A 374 4.00 23.24 9.18
N ASP A 375 4.25 23.80 10.36
CA ASP A 375 5.59 24.08 10.85
C ASP A 375 6.37 22.78 11.07
N ALA A 376 5.73 21.72 11.58
CA ALA A 376 6.33 20.39 11.71
C ALA A 376 6.67 19.77 10.34
N CYS A 377 5.77 19.86 9.36
CA CYS A 377 6.06 19.41 7.98
C CYS A 377 7.23 20.20 7.39
N GLN A 378 7.27 21.51 7.61
CA GLN A 378 8.37 22.38 7.15
C GLN A 378 9.69 22.01 7.82
N GLN A 379 9.69 21.77 9.14
CA GLN A 379 10.87 21.33 9.88
C GLN A 379 11.45 20.04 9.30
N VAL A 380 10.60 19.02 9.10
CA VAL A 380 11.03 17.75 8.51
C VAL A 380 11.60 17.97 7.11
N ALA A 381 10.91 18.74 6.27
CA ALA A 381 11.37 19.03 4.91
C ALA A 381 12.74 19.74 4.88
N GLN A 382 12.93 20.75 5.74
CA GLN A 382 14.19 21.50 5.81
C GLN A 382 15.36 20.65 6.34
N GLN A 383 15.10 19.72 7.27
CA GLN A 383 16.14 18.91 7.90
C GLN A 383 16.49 17.66 7.08
N THR A 384 15.53 17.09 6.37
CA THR A 384 15.68 15.77 5.72
C THR A 384 15.58 15.81 4.20
N GLY A 385 15.03 16.89 3.64
CA GLY A 385 14.64 16.96 2.23
C GLY A 385 13.40 16.13 1.89
N ILE A 386 12.68 15.58 2.88
CA ILE A 386 11.47 14.77 2.70
C ILE A 386 10.25 15.63 2.97
N LEU A 387 9.36 15.73 1.98
CA LEU A 387 8.13 16.51 2.09
C LEU A 387 7.00 15.65 2.62
N LEU A 388 6.43 16.05 3.75
CA LEU A 388 5.22 15.47 4.32
C LEU A 388 4.01 16.37 4.06
N ASP A 389 2.83 15.79 4.20
CA ASP A 389 1.55 16.48 4.28
C ASP A 389 0.93 16.28 5.68
N PRO A 390 0.21 17.28 6.23
CA PRO A 390 -0.33 17.22 7.58
C PRO A 390 -1.57 16.29 7.68
N VAL A 391 -2.21 15.92 6.57
CA VAL A 391 -3.44 15.12 6.60
C VAL A 391 -3.10 13.64 6.77
N TYR A 392 -2.10 13.14 6.05
CA TYR A 392 -1.72 11.73 6.00
C TYR A 392 -0.33 11.48 6.59
N THR A 393 0.72 11.87 5.88
CA THR A 393 2.08 11.37 6.12
C THR A 393 2.73 11.92 7.39
N LEU A 394 2.33 13.11 7.85
CA LEU A 394 2.74 13.63 9.15
C LEU A 394 2.31 12.71 10.30
N ALA A 395 1.11 12.13 10.24
CA ALA A 395 0.61 11.26 11.31
C ALA A 395 1.50 10.00 11.47
N ALA A 396 1.92 9.41 10.36
CA ALA A 396 2.86 8.28 10.38
C ALA A 396 4.26 8.70 10.86
N TRP A 397 4.73 9.89 10.50
CA TRP A 397 6.01 10.41 10.96
C TRP A 397 6.04 10.68 12.47
N GLU A 398 4.98 11.30 13.00
CA GLU A 398 4.80 11.55 14.44
C GLU A 398 4.86 10.23 15.23
N THR A 399 4.07 9.23 14.80
CA THR A 399 4.06 7.90 15.43
C THR A 399 5.41 7.22 15.31
N ALA A 400 6.07 7.28 14.15
CA ALA A 400 7.39 6.68 13.99
C ALA A 400 8.43 7.31 14.92
N THR A 401 8.43 8.65 14.99
CA THR A 401 9.31 9.42 15.88
C THR A 401 9.07 9.04 17.34
N GLN A 402 7.81 8.95 17.78
CA GLN A 402 7.48 8.59 19.15
C GLN A 402 7.96 7.18 19.52
N ILE A 403 7.70 6.19 18.67
CA ILE A 403 8.13 4.80 18.89
C ILE A 403 9.67 4.72 18.97
N THR A 404 10.37 5.41 18.06
CA THR A 404 11.83 5.49 18.07
C THR A 404 12.36 6.15 19.34
N CYS A 405 11.75 7.24 19.80
CA CYS A 405 12.16 7.96 21.00
C CYS A 405 11.89 7.20 22.31
N ALA A 406 10.82 6.42 22.36
CA ALA A 406 10.45 5.68 23.56
C ALA A 406 11.31 4.41 23.78
N TYR A 407 12.17 4.05 22.81
CA TYR A 407 12.89 2.77 22.78
C TYR A 407 11.97 1.56 22.99
N GLU A 408 10.67 1.72 22.68
CA GLU A 408 9.61 0.78 23.04
C GLU A 408 9.58 -0.48 22.15
N ALA A 409 10.47 -0.57 21.15
CA ALA A 409 10.40 -1.62 20.14
C ALA A 409 11.61 -2.57 20.19
N ASP A 410 11.35 -3.83 20.53
CA ASP A 410 12.22 -4.99 20.23
C ASP A 410 12.40 -5.24 18.71
N ALA A 411 11.67 -4.50 17.87
CA ALA A 411 11.63 -4.65 16.41
C ALA A 411 12.06 -3.35 15.71
N ASN A 412 12.74 -3.49 14.56
CA ASN A 412 13.15 -2.35 13.74
C ASN A 412 11.93 -1.62 13.17
N LEU A 413 11.98 -0.30 13.08
CA LEU A 413 10.85 0.52 12.61
C LEU A 413 10.97 0.89 11.14
N VAL A 414 9.88 0.74 10.38
CA VAL A 414 9.79 1.15 8.97
C VAL A 414 8.55 2.00 8.78
N MET A 415 8.69 3.25 8.38
CA MET A 415 7.58 4.07 7.91
C MET A 415 7.37 3.87 6.40
N LEU A 416 6.13 3.68 5.96
CA LEU A 416 5.80 3.77 4.54
C LEU A 416 5.40 5.21 4.19
N HIS A 417 6.18 5.88 3.34
CA HIS A 417 5.80 7.20 2.83
C HIS A 417 4.71 7.05 1.76
N THR A 418 3.46 7.28 2.15
CA THR A 418 2.30 6.97 1.30
C THR A 418 2.01 7.97 0.18
N GLY A 419 2.79 9.05 0.09
CA GLY A 419 2.67 10.10 -0.94
C GLY A 419 1.96 11.33 -0.38
N GLY A 420 1.01 11.89 -1.13
CA GLY A 420 0.11 12.93 -0.62
C GLY A 420 0.58 14.38 -0.79
N THR A 421 1.80 14.59 -1.29
CA THR A 421 2.46 15.91 -1.31
C THR A 421 1.72 16.98 -2.12
N LEU A 422 1.02 16.61 -3.20
CA LEU A 422 0.20 17.57 -3.96
C LEU A 422 -1.03 18.08 -3.18
N GLY A 423 -1.39 17.42 -2.08
CA GLY A 423 -2.43 17.89 -1.17
C GLY A 423 -2.07 19.24 -0.51
N MET A 424 -0.78 19.55 -0.38
CA MET A 424 -0.29 20.80 0.21
C MET A 424 -0.80 22.04 -0.52
N PHE A 425 -0.96 21.98 -1.85
CA PHE A 425 -1.46 23.11 -2.62
C PHE A 425 -2.92 23.44 -2.31
N GLY A 426 -3.76 22.41 -2.16
CA GLY A 426 -5.15 22.60 -1.74
C GLY A 426 -5.25 23.11 -0.30
N LEU A 427 -4.36 22.66 0.58
CA LEU A 427 -4.27 23.17 1.95
C LEU A 427 -3.82 24.63 1.99
N ALA A 428 -2.88 25.05 1.14
CA ALA A 428 -2.43 26.43 1.05
C ALA A 428 -3.56 27.40 0.67
N GLN A 429 -4.50 26.96 -0.18
CA GLN A 429 -5.69 27.74 -0.51
C GLN A 429 -6.66 27.88 0.67
N ARG A 430 -6.86 26.78 1.42
CA ARG A 430 -7.82 26.72 2.54
C ARG A 430 -7.29 27.38 3.81
N TYR A 431 -5.99 27.30 4.05
CA TYR A 431 -5.32 27.69 5.30
C TYR A 431 -4.26 28.77 5.06
N LYS A 432 -4.63 29.84 4.34
CA LYS A 432 -3.71 30.91 3.91
C LYS A 432 -2.84 31.48 5.03
N SER A 433 -3.37 31.61 6.25
CA SER A 433 -2.63 32.12 7.41
C SER A 433 -1.42 31.28 7.79
N HIS A 434 -1.50 29.96 7.64
CA HIS A 434 -0.40 29.04 7.94
C HIS A 434 0.69 29.06 6.87
N PHE A 435 0.32 29.31 5.61
CA PHE A 435 1.27 29.37 4.49
C PHE A 435 1.82 30.78 4.23
N GLY A 436 1.12 31.84 4.65
CA GLY A 436 1.58 33.23 4.51
C GLY A 436 2.76 33.60 5.40
N LYS A 437 2.97 32.89 6.52
CA LYS A 437 4.09 33.12 7.45
C LYS A 437 5.47 32.76 6.86
N LEU A 438 5.54 31.98 5.77
CA LEU A 438 6.79 31.62 5.09
C LEU A 438 7.59 32.85 4.61
N ASN A 439 6.93 33.98 4.31
CA ASN A 439 7.59 35.20 3.82
C ASN A 439 8.21 36.08 4.91
N ASN A 440 7.95 35.84 6.20
CA ASN A 440 8.50 36.69 7.26
C ASN A 440 9.92 36.29 7.70
N ALA A 441 10.46 35.19 7.17
CA ALA A 441 11.83 34.73 7.46
C ALA A 441 12.89 35.27 6.49
N ILE A 442 12.52 36.08 5.48
CA ILE A 442 13.46 36.69 4.51
C ILE A 442 13.74 38.18 4.84
N LYS A 443 13.19 38.68 5.96
CA LYS A 443 13.48 40.03 6.49
C LYS A 443 14.04 39.94 7.90
N SER A 444 15.24 39.39 8.04
CA SER A 444 16.10 39.60 9.22
C SER A 444 17.55 39.44 8.84
#